data_AF-A0A9W9GBS7-F1
#
_entry.id   AF-A0A9W9GBS7-F1
#
_cell.length_a   1.000
_cell.length_b   1.000
_cell.length_c   1.000
_cell.angle_alpha   90.00
_cell.angle_beta   90.00
_cell.angle_gamma   90.00
#
_symmetry.space_group_name_H-M   'P 1'
#
loop_
_entity.id
_entity.type
_entity.pdbx_description
1 polymer ?
#
loop_
_entity_poly.entity_id
_entity_poly.type
_entity_poly.pdbx_seq_one_letter_code
_entity_poly.pdbx_strand_id
1 'polypeptide(L)'
;MKYRTLVFLVFFIALVAVPFHRYRTSILNASPLIMTTLTSEKDRLHKVADLMLEIYEELAKMRYIQPAGIQHGPHNITHLESAYDELDLDPSVKYLYSILPYIDTIAAGQDSFTQIGEFADFRDIEQAEQGRDPFYGDPSEPNFEDEDGPYIKPWVTPLTSLGNHGSVLLYDTRRHVIWIIDQESWDTTDPALEGYPTKEPTSLNQNSFEHIPYRAAESVLRDILGWYRSLHWIPGGGEGTGLEWDIYTLPLEKLYRENGWPHSFDGDSFEVAQMRSYCVHRIMDDEDENVEGEDLALLELKCLQRELGYARNEVDYLKTQIQTEDALEDLEVLKKRLSVSEQRVSVYQRAVGAAEAEAT
;
A
#
# COMPACT_ATOMS: atom_id res chain seq x y z
N MET A 1 -1.33 27.86 83.35
CA MET A 1 -0.26 28.41 84.22
C MET A 1 1.02 27.65 83.92
N LYS A 2 1.90 28.17 83.06
CA LYS A 2 3.09 28.99 83.38
C LYS A 2 4.27 28.18 83.96
N TYR A 3 5.38 28.22 83.19
CA TYR A 3 6.81 28.02 83.55
C TYR A 3 7.26 26.57 83.81
N ARG A 4 8.44 26.09 83.38
CA ARG A 4 9.61 26.56 82.60
C ARG A 4 10.51 25.32 82.48
N THR A 5 11.28 25.11 81.41
CA THR A 5 12.72 24.73 81.48
C THR A 5 13.31 24.84 80.06
N LEU A 6 14.39 25.60 79.99
CA LEU A 6 15.24 25.87 78.83
C LEU A 6 16.37 24.84 78.85
N VAL A 7 16.63 24.14 77.75
CA VAL A 7 17.92 23.49 77.49
C VAL A 7 18.32 23.76 76.05
N PHE A 8 19.45 24.45 75.90
CA PHE A 8 20.16 24.67 74.65
C PHE A 8 20.74 23.35 74.13
N LEU A 9 20.59 23.06 72.84
CA LEU A 9 21.61 22.30 72.13
C LEU A 9 21.73 22.78 70.68
N VAL A 10 22.93 23.24 70.39
CA VAL A 10 23.45 23.71 69.10
C VAL A 10 23.63 22.50 68.17
N PHE A 11 23.18 22.59 66.92
CA PHE A 11 23.67 21.70 65.87
C PHE A 11 24.09 22.47 64.63
N PHE A 12 25.27 22.07 64.17
CA PHE A 12 26.17 22.65 63.17
C PHE A 12 25.57 22.71 61.76
N ILE A 13 25.76 23.85 61.09
CA ILE A 13 25.66 23.98 59.64
C ILE A 13 26.99 23.54 59.05
N ALA A 14 27.02 22.41 58.34
CA ALA A 14 28.14 22.00 57.51
C ALA A 14 27.82 22.35 56.04
N LEU A 15 28.42 23.45 55.58
CA LEU A 15 28.62 23.72 54.16
C LEU A 15 29.54 22.64 53.59
N VAL A 16 29.04 21.82 52.66
CA VAL A 16 29.88 21.05 51.74
C VAL A 16 29.70 21.65 50.35
N ALA A 17 30.73 22.36 49.91
CA ALA A 17 30.90 22.78 48.54
C ALA A 17 31.08 21.54 47.65
N VAL A 18 30.13 21.31 46.74
CA VAL A 18 30.30 20.35 45.64
C VAL A 18 30.67 21.15 44.39
N PRO A 19 31.78 20.81 43.70
CA PRO A 19 32.27 21.63 42.61
C PRO A 19 31.42 21.45 41.35
N PHE A 20 31.05 22.59 40.77
CA PHE A 20 30.65 22.70 39.37
C PHE A 20 31.81 22.21 38.48
N HIS A 21 31.66 21.02 37.89
CA HIS A 21 32.49 20.57 36.78
C HIS A 21 31.64 19.82 35.74
N ARG A 22 31.35 20.54 34.66
CA ARG A 22 31.28 20.08 33.26
C ARG A 22 30.64 18.69 33.01
N TYR A 23 29.33 18.65 32.77
CA TYR A 23 28.79 17.68 31.81
C TYR A 23 29.06 18.20 30.40
N ARG A 24 30.25 17.89 29.88
CA ARG A 24 30.64 18.06 28.48
C ARG A 24 30.45 16.70 27.82
N THR A 25 29.49 16.60 26.90
CA THR A 25 29.39 15.62 25.80
C THR A 25 30.16 14.30 25.94
N SER A 26 29.44 13.22 26.22
CA SER A 26 29.84 11.85 25.88
C SER A 26 28.91 11.31 24.81
N ILE A 27 29.04 11.84 23.60
CA ILE A 27 28.79 11.08 22.37
C ILE A 27 30.14 10.39 22.08
N LEU A 28 30.10 9.12 21.69
CA LEU A 28 31.22 8.20 21.41
C LEU A 28 31.49 7.18 22.53
N ASN A 29 30.65 6.14 22.58
CA ASN A 29 31.07 4.74 22.61
C ASN A 29 29.82 3.84 22.62
N ALA A 30 29.15 3.74 21.47
CA ALA A 30 28.21 2.65 21.25
C ALA A 30 29.02 1.34 21.17
N SER A 31 28.73 0.38 22.05
CA SER A 31 29.40 -0.93 22.05
C SER A 31 29.23 -1.62 20.69
N PRO A 32 30.24 -2.34 20.18
CA PRO A 32 30.18 -3.02 18.88
C PRO A 32 28.96 -3.94 18.74
N LEU A 33 28.55 -4.58 19.83
CA LEU A 33 27.37 -5.46 19.85
C LEU A 33 26.06 -4.70 19.60
N ILE A 34 25.87 -3.53 20.22
CA ILE A 34 24.67 -2.67 20.04
C ILE A 34 24.65 -2.08 18.63
N MET A 35 25.81 -1.70 18.11
CA MET A 35 25.94 -1.20 16.74
C MET A 35 25.63 -2.31 15.72
N THR A 36 26.11 -3.54 15.95
CA THR A 36 25.85 -4.69 15.07
C THR A 36 24.37 -5.09 15.08
N THR A 37 23.70 -5.07 16.23
CA THR A 37 22.26 -5.37 16.32
C THR A 37 21.40 -4.30 15.65
N LEU A 38 21.73 -3.01 15.84
CA LEU A 38 21.02 -1.91 15.15
C LEU A 38 21.22 -1.95 13.64
N THR A 39 22.44 -2.25 13.16
CA THR A 39 22.70 -2.41 11.73
C THR A 39 21.87 -3.57 11.17
N SER A 40 21.85 -4.73 11.85
CA SER A 40 21.06 -5.88 11.40
C SER A 40 19.55 -5.64 11.38
N GLU A 41 19.03 -4.82 12.29
CA GLU A 41 17.61 -4.48 12.31
C GLU A 41 17.25 -3.54 11.17
N LYS A 42 18.04 -2.48 10.95
CA LYS A 42 17.84 -1.58 9.82
C LYS A 42 17.96 -2.31 8.49
N ASP A 43 18.92 -3.22 8.35
CA ASP A 43 19.10 -4.02 7.14
C ASP A 43 17.84 -4.85 6.84
N ARG A 44 17.19 -5.45 7.86
CA ARG A 44 15.92 -6.16 7.70
C ARG A 44 14.77 -5.25 7.26
N LEU A 45 14.69 -4.03 7.78
CA LEU A 45 13.66 -3.05 7.41
C LEU A 45 13.86 -2.52 5.99
N HIS A 46 15.10 -2.21 5.61
CA HIS A 46 15.45 -1.88 4.21
C HIS A 46 15.07 -3.02 3.28
N LYS A 47 15.28 -4.27 3.71
CA LYS A 47 14.92 -5.42 2.88
C LYS A 47 13.42 -5.52 2.59
N VAL A 48 12.58 -5.17 3.56
CA VAL A 48 11.12 -5.08 3.36
C VAL A 48 10.78 -3.94 2.41
N ALA A 49 11.35 -2.75 2.63
CA ALA A 49 11.11 -1.58 1.78
C ALA A 49 11.55 -1.81 0.33
N ASP A 50 12.72 -2.41 0.12
CA ASP A 50 13.24 -2.78 -1.21
C ASP A 50 12.31 -3.77 -1.91
N LEU A 51 11.83 -4.80 -1.20
CA LEU A 51 10.92 -5.80 -1.80
C LEU A 51 9.53 -5.23 -2.10
N MET A 52 9.00 -4.34 -1.25
CA MET A 52 7.78 -3.58 -1.56
C MET A 52 7.97 -2.73 -2.82
N LEU A 53 9.14 -2.09 -2.97
CA LEU A 53 9.45 -1.28 -4.15
C LEU A 53 9.52 -2.16 -5.41
N GLU A 54 10.19 -3.32 -5.32
CA GLU A 54 10.25 -4.28 -6.42
C GLU A 54 8.84 -4.73 -6.86
N ILE A 55 7.90 -4.91 -5.92
CA ILE A 55 6.50 -5.25 -6.24
C ILE A 55 5.83 -4.10 -6.99
N TYR A 56 5.93 -2.85 -6.51
CA TYR A 56 5.33 -1.69 -7.18
C TYR A 56 5.93 -1.46 -8.58
N GLU A 57 7.25 -1.62 -8.73
CA GLU A 57 7.90 -1.57 -10.03
C GLU A 57 7.43 -2.69 -10.96
N GLU A 58 7.13 -3.89 -10.43
CA GLU A 58 6.56 -4.97 -11.22
C GLU A 58 5.13 -4.65 -11.68
N LEU A 59 4.29 -4.07 -10.81
CA LEU A 59 2.96 -3.60 -11.19
C LEU A 59 3.03 -2.53 -12.29
N ALA A 60 4.01 -1.64 -12.23
CA ALA A 60 4.23 -0.64 -13.28
C ALA A 60 4.71 -1.28 -14.61
N LYS A 61 5.56 -2.31 -14.55
CA LYS A 61 5.94 -3.11 -15.75
C LYS A 61 4.74 -3.82 -16.36
N MET A 62 3.80 -4.29 -15.52
CA MET A 62 2.54 -4.89 -15.96
C MET A 62 1.56 -3.88 -16.57
N ARG A 63 1.89 -2.58 -16.63
CA ARG A 63 0.99 -1.49 -17.07
C ARG A 63 -0.20 -1.24 -16.14
N TYR A 64 -0.21 -1.82 -14.94
CA TYR A 64 -1.30 -1.61 -13.99
C TYR A 64 -1.28 -0.21 -13.40
N ILE A 65 -0.12 0.22 -12.90
CA ILE A 65 0.09 1.58 -12.38
C ILE A 65 1.06 2.36 -13.26
N GLN A 66 0.93 3.68 -13.28
CA GLN A 66 1.94 4.53 -13.92
C GLN A 66 3.20 4.63 -13.05
N PRO A 67 4.41 4.47 -13.63
CA PRO A 67 5.67 4.59 -12.89
C PRO A 67 5.82 5.95 -12.17
N ALA A 68 5.22 7.01 -12.72
CA ALA A 68 5.26 8.35 -12.14
C ALA A 68 4.57 8.45 -10.77
N GLY A 69 3.69 7.50 -10.43
CA GLY A 69 3.04 7.42 -9.13
C GLY A 69 3.92 6.80 -8.03
N ILE A 70 5.05 6.17 -8.36
CA ILE A 70 5.91 5.52 -7.38
C ILE A 70 6.78 6.56 -6.67
N GLN A 71 6.61 6.67 -5.35
CA GLN A 71 7.37 7.57 -4.50
C GLN A 71 8.42 6.81 -3.69
N HIS A 72 9.68 6.93 -4.10
CA HIS A 72 10.80 6.29 -3.41
C HIS A 72 11.11 6.98 -2.06
N GLY A 73 11.42 6.18 -1.04
CA GLY A 73 12.02 6.69 0.20
C GLY A 73 13.50 7.09 0.03
N PRO A 74 14.12 7.70 1.06
CA PRO A 74 13.51 8.04 2.34
C PRO A 74 12.68 9.33 2.30
N HIS A 75 11.66 9.40 3.15
CA HIS A 75 10.74 10.51 3.32
C HIS A 75 11.03 11.31 4.59
N ASN A 76 10.80 12.63 4.55
CA ASN A 76 10.92 13.46 5.73
C ASN A 76 9.63 13.46 6.56
N ILE A 77 9.56 12.55 7.53
CA ILE A 77 8.41 12.37 8.44
C ILE A 77 8.57 13.10 9.79
N THR A 78 9.56 13.98 9.94
CA THR A 78 9.87 14.65 11.22
C THR A 78 8.66 15.39 11.82
N HIS A 79 7.76 15.89 10.98
CA HIS A 79 6.56 16.60 11.40
C HIS A 79 5.48 15.69 12.01
N LEU A 80 5.58 14.37 11.81
CA LEU A 80 4.64 13.35 12.29
C LEU A 80 5.09 12.68 13.60
N GLU A 81 6.31 12.93 14.06
CA GLU A 81 6.90 12.26 15.23
C GLU A 81 5.99 12.33 16.47
N SER A 82 5.44 13.51 16.78
CA SER A 82 4.53 13.67 17.92
C SER A 82 3.26 12.83 17.78
N ALA A 83 2.67 12.78 16.58
CA ALA A 83 1.47 12.01 16.34
C ALA A 83 1.75 10.50 16.40
N TYR A 84 2.90 10.06 15.86
CA TYR A 84 3.33 8.67 15.99
C TYR A 84 3.70 8.26 17.43
N ASP A 85 4.16 9.20 18.26
CA ASP A 85 4.33 9.00 19.70
C ASP A 85 2.98 8.79 20.40
N GLU A 86 1.95 9.56 20.02
CA GLU A 86 0.58 9.41 20.56
C GLU A 86 -0.05 8.06 20.18
N LEU A 87 0.30 7.52 19.01
CA LEU A 87 -0.12 6.19 18.56
C LEU A 87 0.71 5.02 19.14
N ASP A 88 1.64 5.31 20.06
CA ASP A 88 2.56 4.35 20.65
C ASP A 88 3.29 3.51 19.59
N LEU A 89 3.72 4.12 18.47
CA LEU A 89 4.45 3.39 17.43
C LEU A 89 5.88 3.08 17.88
N ASP A 90 6.31 1.83 17.70
CA ASP A 90 7.68 1.41 17.97
C ASP A 90 8.67 2.16 17.04
N PRO A 91 9.87 2.56 17.52
CA PRO A 91 10.86 3.25 16.68
C PRO A 91 11.19 2.56 15.36
N SER A 92 11.11 1.23 15.31
CA SER A 92 11.33 0.46 14.08
C SER A 92 10.20 0.60 13.07
N VAL A 93 8.95 0.77 13.52
CA VAL A 93 7.80 1.09 12.66
C VAL A 93 7.93 2.52 12.13
N LYS A 94 8.23 3.50 12.98
CA LYS A 94 8.49 4.89 12.57
C LYS A 94 9.60 4.97 11.53
N TYR A 95 10.70 4.26 11.76
CA TYR A 95 11.79 4.18 10.80
C TYR A 95 11.37 3.53 9.48
N LEU A 96 10.59 2.44 9.54
CA LEU A 96 10.06 1.79 8.34
C LEU A 96 9.20 2.75 7.51
N TYR A 97 8.29 3.50 8.12
CA TYR A 97 7.49 4.52 7.42
C TYR A 97 8.34 5.58 6.72
N SER A 98 9.51 5.91 7.29
CA SER A 98 10.44 6.84 6.63
C SER A 98 11.09 6.28 5.36
N ILE A 99 11.14 4.95 5.16
CA ILE A 99 11.87 4.34 4.04
C ILE A 99 10.99 3.55 3.07
N LEU A 100 9.74 3.24 3.44
CA LEU A 100 8.81 2.54 2.56
C LEU A 100 8.62 3.31 1.25
N PRO A 101 8.50 2.61 0.11
CA PRO A 101 7.94 3.21 -1.08
C PRO A 101 6.44 3.44 -0.88
N TYR A 102 5.92 4.52 -1.43
CA TYR A 102 4.50 4.84 -1.41
C TYR A 102 3.97 5.08 -2.82
N ILE A 103 2.65 4.97 -3.00
CA ILE A 103 2.00 5.24 -4.28
C ILE A 103 1.19 6.53 -4.17
N ASP A 104 1.50 7.50 -5.03
CA ASP A 104 0.56 8.58 -5.36
C ASP A 104 -0.54 7.97 -6.24
N THR A 105 -1.68 7.63 -5.65
CA THR A 105 -2.77 6.94 -6.36
C THR A 105 -3.31 7.75 -7.53
N ILE A 106 -3.24 9.08 -7.45
CA ILE A 106 -3.69 9.99 -8.52
C ILE A 106 -2.72 9.94 -9.69
N ALA A 107 -1.42 10.01 -9.44
CA ALA A 107 -0.41 9.93 -10.50
C ALA A 107 -0.21 8.50 -11.03
N ALA A 108 -0.48 7.49 -10.21
CA ALA A 108 -0.47 6.08 -10.60
C ALA A 108 -1.68 5.70 -11.46
N GLY A 109 -2.81 6.39 -11.29
CA GLY A 109 -4.07 6.10 -11.97
C GLY A 109 -4.81 4.88 -11.42
N GLN A 110 -4.38 4.35 -10.28
CA GLN A 110 -4.98 3.22 -9.55
C GLN A 110 -4.75 3.43 -8.05
N ASP A 111 -5.71 2.97 -7.25
CA ASP A 111 -5.70 3.02 -5.78
C ASP A 111 -5.68 1.62 -5.12
N SER A 112 -6.17 0.59 -5.82
CA SER A 112 -6.20 -0.77 -5.32
C SER A 112 -4.86 -1.50 -5.46
N PHE A 113 -4.53 -2.28 -4.43
CA PHE A 113 -3.41 -3.20 -4.38
C PHE A 113 -3.93 -4.66 -4.32
N THR A 114 -4.74 -5.00 -5.32
CA THR A 114 -5.17 -6.34 -5.76
C THR A 114 -4.98 -7.50 -4.78
N GLN A 115 -6.09 -8.13 -4.37
CA GLN A 115 -6.16 -9.24 -3.40
C GLN A 115 -5.66 -8.92 -1.99
N ILE A 116 -4.93 -7.81 -1.80
CA ILE A 116 -4.42 -7.38 -0.49
C ILE A 116 -4.81 -5.91 -0.20
N GLY A 117 -6.03 -5.55 -0.62
CA GLY A 117 -6.64 -4.27 -0.32
C GLY A 117 -6.12 -3.14 -1.21
N GLU A 118 -5.61 -2.07 -0.59
CA GLU A 118 -5.26 -0.79 -1.21
C GLU A 118 -3.83 -0.36 -0.87
N PHE A 119 -3.28 0.55 -1.67
CA PHE A 119 -1.99 1.17 -1.37
C PHE A 119 -2.10 2.04 -0.10
N ALA A 120 -1.30 1.72 0.91
CA ALA A 120 -1.22 2.52 2.13
C ALA A 120 -0.17 3.64 2.00
N ASP A 121 -0.45 4.82 2.55
CA ASP A 121 0.50 5.92 2.73
C ASP A 121 0.52 6.40 4.19
N PHE A 122 1.43 5.87 4.98
CA PHE A 122 1.53 6.20 6.40
C PHE A 122 2.17 7.56 6.69
N ARG A 123 2.54 8.34 5.66
CA ARG A 123 2.89 9.76 5.82
C ARG A 123 1.64 10.62 5.99
N ASP A 124 0.48 10.07 5.66
CA ASP A 124 -0.82 10.56 6.09
C ASP A 124 -1.12 10.01 7.48
N ILE A 125 -1.41 10.92 8.42
CA ILE A 125 -1.66 10.53 9.81
C ILE A 125 -2.96 9.74 9.94
N GLU A 126 -3.99 10.04 9.14
CA GLU A 126 -5.27 9.34 9.20
C GLU A 126 -5.08 7.86 8.84
N GLN A 127 -4.22 7.57 7.85
CA GLN A 127 -3.88 6.20 7.48
C GLN A 127 -2.99 5.50 8.51
N ALA A 128 -2.08 6.23 9.18
CA ALA A 128 -1.29 5.67 10.28
C ALA A 128 -2.15 5.34 11.51
N GLU A 129 -3.16 6.17 11.80
CA GLU A 129 -4.18 5.94 12.82
C GLU A 129 -5.04 4.72 12.47
N GLN A 130 -5.63 4.70 11.28
CA GLN A 130 -6.41 3.56 10.79
C GLN A 130 -5.58 2.26 10.77
N GLY A 131 -4.28 2.36 10.48
CA GLY A 131 -3.37 1.23 10.52
C GLY A 131 -3.27 0.56 11.90
N ARG A 132 -3.67 1.24 13.00
CA ARG A 132 -3.79 0.67 14.36
C ARG A 132 -5.02 -0.24 14.53
N ASP A 133 -5.98 -0.13 13.63
CA ASP A 133 -7.17 -0.97 13.53
C ASP A 133 -7.41 -1.36 12.06
N PRO A 134 -6.54 -2.23 11.48
CA PRO A 134 -6.53 -2.47 10.04
C PRO A 134 -7.80 -3.13 9.49
N PHE A 135 -8.71 -3.60 10.35
CA PHE A 135 -9.94 -4.31 9.97
C PHE A 135 -11.23 -3.61 10.41
N TYR A 136 -11.14 -2.37 10.90
CA TYR A 136 -12.28 -1.58 11.41
C TYR A 136 -13.04 -2.29 12.54
N GLY A 137 -12.32 -2.97 13.43
CA GLY A 137 -12.95 -3.67 14.55
C GLY A 137 -13.28 -2.77 15.74
N ASP A 138 -12.81 -1.52 15.77
CA ASP A 138 -13.09 -0.50 16.79
C ASP A 138 -12.82 -0.97 18.24
N PRO A 139 -11.58 -1.41 18.55
CA PRO A 139 -11.24 -1.93 19.87
C PRO A 139 -11.39 -0.83 20.94
N SER A 140 -12.08 -1.14 22.03
CA SER A 140 -12.40 -0.16 23.07
C SER A 140 -11.45 -0.16 24.28
N GLU A 141 -10.72 -1.25 24.50
CA GLU A 141 -9.82 -1.36 25.65
C GLU A 141 -8.36 -1.00 25.26
N PRO A 142 -7.63 -0.27 26.12
CA PRO A 142 -6.31 0.25 25.78
C PRO A 142 -5.19 -0.80 25.90
N ASN A 143 -5.43 -1.92 26.57
CA ASN A 143 -4.42 -2.94 26.81
C ASN A 143 -4.64 -4.15 25.90
N PHE A 144 -3.59 -4.56 25.20
CA PHE A 144 -3.61 -5.67 24.25
C PHE A 144 -4.09 -6.99 24.84
N GLU A 145 -3.88 -7.23 26.13
CA GLU A 145 -4.28 -8.50 26.76
C GLU A 145 -5.74 -8.52 27.24
N ASP A 146 -6.47 -7.41 27.10
CA ASP A 146 -7.88 -7.31 27.46
C ASP A 146 -8.76 -7.96 26.38
N GLU A 147 -10.00 -8.36 26.73
CA GLU A 147 -10.90 -9.10 25.82
C GLU A 147 -11.18 -8.35 24.51
N ASP A 148 -11.32 -7.03 24.58
CA ASP A 148 -11.48 -6.12 23.44
C ASP A 148 -10.27 -5.16 23.31
N GLY A 149 -9.07 -5.70 23.51
CA GLY A 149 -7.82 -4.96 23.37
C GLY A 149 -7.50 -4.58 21.92
N PRO A 150 -6.48 -3.75 21.67
CA PRO A 150 -6.16 -3.29 20.32
C PRO A 150 -5.81 -4.43 19.36
N TYR A 151 -6.09 -4.24 18.07
CA TYR A 151 -5.77 -5.23 17.03
C TYR A 151 -4.27 -5.46 16.90
N ILE A 152 -3.48 -4.38 16.83
CA ILE A 152 -2.05 -4.49 16.56
C ILE A 152 -1.20 -3.98 17.73
N LYS A 153 -0.10 -4.71 17.99
CA LYS A 153 0.93 -4.30 18.96
C LYS A 153 1.75 -3.13 18.42
N PRO A 154 2.41 -2.31 19.27
CA PRO A 154 3.24 -1.17 18.87
C PRO A 154 4.27 -1.40 17.76
N TRP A 155 4.81 -2.63 17.69
CA TRP A 155 5.86 -3.04 16.75
C TRP A 155 5.35 -3.81 15.53
N VAL A 156 4.03 -3.95 15.40
CA VAL A 156 3.37 -4.49 14.22
C VAL A 156 2.75 -3.32 13.45
N THR A 157 2.77 -3.39 12.13
CA THR A 157 2.17 -2.40 11.24
C THR A 157 1.67 -3.05 9.96
N PRO A 158 0.55 -2.58 9.38
CA PRO A 158 0.20 -2.95 8.01
C PRO A 158 1.24 -2.45 6.99
N LEU A 159 1.35 -3.16 5.86
CA LEU A 159 2.04 -2.70 4.66
C LEU A 159 1.06 -2.29 3.55
N THR A 160 -0.22 -2.61 3.72
CA THR A 160 -1.33 -2.30 2.81
C THR A 160 -2.54 -1.87 3.62
N SER A 161 -3.47 -1.14 3.01
CA SER A 161 -4.74 -0.76 3.64
C SER A 161 -5.83 -1.74 3.21
N LEU A 162 -6.89 -1.92 4.00
CA LEU A 162 -7.96 -2.87 3.67
C LEU A 162 -8.79 -2.42 2.45
N GLY A 163 -9.07 -1.12 2.33
CA GLY A 163 -10.11 -0.61 1.42
C GLY A 163 -11.50 -0.95 1.92
N ASN A 164 -12.42 -1.34 1.03
CA ASN A 164 -13.78 -1.74 1.41
C ASN A 164 -13.83 -3.13 2.07
N HIS A 165 -13.23 -4.15 1.42
CA HIS A 165 -13.11 -5.52 1.92
C HIS A 165 -11.86 -6.22 1.34
N GLY A 166 -11.42 -7.30 1.98
CA GLY A 166 -10.39 -8.19 1.47
C GLY A 166 -9.30 -8.49 2.48
N SER A 167 -8.06 -8.61 2.01
CA SER A 167 -6.92 -8.96 2.85
C SER A 167 -5.98 -7.80 3.15
N VAL A 168 -5.27 -7.88 4.27
CA VAL A 168 -4.24 -6.91 4.68
C VAL A 168 -2.92 -7.63 4.92
N LEU A 169 -1.82 -7.03 4.44
CA LEU A 169 -0.46 -7.45 4.77
C LEU A 169 -0.06 -6.84 6.11
N LEU A 170 0.13 -7.64 7.16
CA LEU A 170 0.62 -7.18 8.46
C LEU A 170 2.08 -7.61 8.67
N TYR A 171 2.93 -6.69 9.10
CA TYR A 171 4.36 -6.92 9.32
C TYR A 171 4.76 -6.71 10.79
N ASP A 172 5.38 -7.73 11.41
CA ASP A 172 6.00 -7.63 12.73
C ASP A 172 7.50 -7.31 12.58
N THR A 173 7.88 -6.10 12.97
CA THR A 173 9.27 -5.60 12.86
C THR A 173 10.26 -6.34 13.77
N ARG A 174 9.80 -6.92 14.90
CA ARG A 174 10.65 -7.62 15.85
C ARG A 174 10.95 -9.04 15.39
N ARG A 175 9.91 -9.75 14.95
CA ARG A 175 9.99 -11.15 14.51
C ARG A 175 10.36 -11.28 13.04
N HIS A 176 10.21 -10.21 12.26
CA HIS A 176 10.49 -10.15 10.83
C HIS A 176 9.64 -11.16 10.03
N VAL A 177 8.33 -11.14 10.31
CA VAL A 177 7.33 -12.02 9.71
C VAL A 177 6.15 -11.22 9.18
N ILE A 178 5.46 -11.77 8.19
CA ILE A 178 4.26 -11.19 7.59
C ILE A 178 3.09 -12.18 7.71
N TRP A 179 1.91 -11.62 8.01
CA TRP A 179 0.62 -12.26 7.80
C TRP A 179 -0.06 -11.64 6.57
N ILE A 180 -0.81 -12.44 5.83
CA ILE A 180 -1.81 -11.99 4.86
C ILE A 180 -3.13 -12.48 5.42
N ILE A 181 -3.96 -11.57 5.93
CA ILE A 181 -5.19 -11.92 6.66
C ILE A 181 -6.37 -11.31 5.94
N ASP A 182 -7.39 -12.12 5.71
CA ASP A 182 -8.65 -11.70 5.12
C ASP A 182 -9.66 -11.30 6.21
N GLN A 183 -10.30 -10.15 6.01
CA GLN A 183 -11.25 -9.58 6.96
C GLN A 183 -12.47 -10.49 7.17
N GLU A 184 -12.97 -11.12 6.11
CA GLU A 184 -14.25 -11.85 6.15
C GLU A 184 -14.10 -13.24 6.74
N SER A 185 -13.08 -13.97 6.29
CA SER A 185 -12.82 -15.34 6.74
C SER A 185 -12.06 -15.40 8.06
N TRP A 186 -11.40 -14.32 8.45
CA TRP A 186 -10.49 -14.26 9.61
C TRP A 186 -9.43 -15.37 9.57
N ASP A 187 -8.94 -15.67 8.37
CA ASP A 187 -7.93 -16.68 8.08
C ASP A 187 -6.88 -16.11 7.11
N THR A 188 -5.84 -16.89 6.83
CA THR A 188 -4.83 -16.48 5.87
C THR A 188 -5.28 -16.71 4.43
N THR A 189 -5.07 -15.70 3.59
CA THR A 189 -5.20 -15.79 2.13
C THR A 189 -3.86 -15.94 1.43
N ASP A 190 -2.79 -16.22 2.17
CA ASP A 190 -1.47 -16.50 1.62
C ASP A 190 -1.48 -17.83 0.84
N PRO A 191 -1.32 -17.82 -0.50
CA PRO A 191 -1.31 -19.04 -1.32
C PRO A 191 -0.29 -20.09 -0.87
N ALA A 192 0.85 -19.68 -0.30
CA ALA A 192 1.87 -20.63 0.18
C ALA A 192 1.47 -21.35 1.47
N LEU A 193 0.39 -20.90 2.11
CA LEU A 193 -0.18 -21.47 3.33
C LEU A 193 -1.55 -22.13 3.08
N GLU A 194 -1.96 -22.31 1.82
CA GLU A 194 -3.21 -23.01 1.50
C GLU A 194 -3.27 -24.39 2.16
N GLY A 195 -4.35 -24.64 2.91
CA GLY A 195 -4.56 -25.87 3.66
C GLY A 195 -3.76 -26.02 4.96
N TYR A 196 -2.95 -25.03 5.35
CA TYR A 196 -2.39 -24.99 6.70
C TYR A 196 -3.47 -24.59 7.69
N PRO A 197 -3.70 -25.37 8.76
CA PRO A 197 -4.76 -25.07 9.70
C PRO A 197 -4.40 -23.84 10.54
N THR A 198 -5.35 -22.91 10.65
CA THR A 198 -5.33 -21.90 11.70
C THR A 198 -5.46 -22.56 13.07
N LYS A 199 -4.64 -22.08 14.01
CA LYS A 199 -4.60 -22.64 15.37
C LYS A 199 -5.74 -22.05 16.20
N GLU A 200 -6.10 -22.75 17.27
CA GLU A 200 -7.00 -22.19 18.27
C GLU A 200 -6.43 -20.89 18.87
N PRO A 201 -7.22 -19.80 18.98
CA PRO A 201 -6.81 -18.59 19.66
C PRO A 201 -6.40 -18.89 21.11
N THR A 202 -5.24 -18.38 21.52
CA THR A 202 -4.74 -18.53 22.90
C THR A 202 -4.85 -17.25 23.74
N SER A 203 -5.17 -16.14 23.09
CA SER A 203 -5.32 -14.81 23.68
C SER A 203 -6.73 -14.61 24.23
N LEU A 204 -6.88 -13.79 25.28
CA LEU A 204 -8.19 -13.30 25.70
C LEU A 204 -8.70 -12.22 24.74
N ASN A 205 -7.79 -11.42 24.18
CA ASN A 205 -8.10 -10.44 23.15
C ASN A 205 -8.65 -11.12 21.90
N GLN A 206 -9.92 -10.85 21.59
CA GLN A 206 -10.64 -11.39 20.46
C GLN A 206 -10.10 -10.88 19.12
N ASN A 207 -9.46 -9.70 19.13
CA ASN A 207 -8.85 -9.05 17.97
C ASN A 207 -7.45 -9.63 17.65
N SER A 208 -6.91 -10.53 18.50
CA SER A 208 -5.58 -11.10 18.32
C SER A 208 -5.51 -12.10 17.17
N PHE A 209 -4.72 -11.79 16.15
CA PHE A 209 -4.49 -12.65 14.98
C PHE A 209 -3.25 -13.56 15.11
N GLU A 210 -2.58 -13.63 16.27
CA GLU A 210 -1.31 -14.38 16.42
C GLU A 210 -1.45 -15.89 16.17
N HIS A 211 -2.67 -16.41 16.20
CA HIS A 211 -3.02 -17.81 15.94
C HIS A 211 -3.13 -18.14 14.44
N ILE A 212 -3.31 -17.12 13.58
CA ILE A 212 -3.34 -17.25 12.12
C ILE A 212 -1.91 -17.52 11.60
N PRO A 213 -1.73 -18.45 10.64
CA PRO A 213 -0.43 -18.75 10.04
C PRO A 213 0.27 -17.52 9.45
N TYR A 214 1.60 -17.53 9.50
CA TYR A 214 2.46 -16.47 8.99
C TYR A 214 3.76 -17.05 8.42
N ARG A 215 4.49 -16.24 7.67
CA ARG A 215 5.80 -16.61 7.11
C ARG A 215 6.84 -15.51 7.30
N ALA A 216 8.10 -15.84 7.01
CA ALA A 216 9.18 -14.86 7.02
C ALA A 216 8.89 -13.74 6.00
N ALA A 217 9.11 -12.48 6.40
CA ALA A 217 8.70 -11.31 5.62
C ALA A 217 9.28 -11.33 4.19
N GLU A 218 10.59 -11.59 4.06
CA GLU A 218 11.24 -11.67 2.75
C GLU A 218 10.65 -12.76 1.86
N SER A 219 10.30 -13.92 2.42
CA SER A 219 9.72 -15.02 1.65
C SER A 219 8.36 -14.63 1.10
N VAL A 220 7.51 -14.00 1.93
CA VAL A 220 6.18 -13.53 1.49
C VAL A 220 6.30 -12.55 0.33
N LEU A 221 7.09 -11.49 0.50
CA LEU A 221 7.19 -10.44 -0.51
C LEU A 221 7.85 -10.93 -1.82
N ARG A 222 8.82 -11.85 -1.73
CA ARG A 222 9.40 -12.49 -2.93
C ARG A 222 8.39 -13.37 -3.66
N ASP A 223 7.55 -14.09 -2.92
CA ASP A 223 6.54 -14.94 -3.51
C ASP A 223 5.44 -14.09 -4.17
N ILE A 224 5.03 -12.95 -3.57
CA ILE A 224 4.12 -11.98 -4.20
C ILE A 224 4.66 -11.53 -5.56
N LEU A 225 5.93 -11.14 -5.62
CA LEU A 225 6.59 -10.79 -6.87
C LEU A 225 6.60 -11.97 -7.87
N GLY A 226 6.82 -13.19 -7.36
CA GLY A 226 6.75 -14.42 -8.13
C GLY A 226 5.35 -14.68 -8.70
N TRP A 227 4.30 -14.43 -7.93
CA TRP A 227 2.91 -14.64 -8.31
C TRP A 227 2.47 -13.69 -9.42
N TYR A 228 2.86 -12.42 -9.39
CA TYR A 228 2.63 -11.50 -10.50
C TYR A 228 3.38 -11.94 -11.77
N ARG A 229 4.64 -12.38 -11.64
CA ARG A 229 5.44 -12.89 -12.78
C ARG A 229 4.87 -14.15 -13.39
N SER A 230 4.29 -15.05 -12.59
CA SER A 230 3.66 -16.27 -13.08
C SER A 230 2.22 -16.06 -13.55
N LEU A 231 1.65 -14.87 -13.29
CA LEU A 231 0.22 -14.56 -13.40
C LEU A 231 -0.66 -15.44 -12.51
N HIS A 232 -0.11 -15.94 -11.40
CA HIS A 232 -0.94 -16.52 -10.34
C HIS A 232 -1.79 -15.43 -9.69
N TRP A 233 -1.19 -14.25 -9.51
CA TRP A 233 -1.88 -13.02 -9.22
C TRP A 233 -1.83 -12.12 -10.45
N ILE A 234 -2.95 -11.45 -10.71
CA ILE A 234 -3.12 -10.50 -11.81
C ILE A 234 -3.67 -9.24 -11.17
N PRO A 235 -3.06 -8.07 -11.41
CA PRO A 235 -3.52 -6.85 -10.80
C PRO A 235 -4.91 -6.45 -11.32
N GLY A 236 -5.70 -5.79 -10.46
CA GLY A 236 -7.10 -5.44 -10.71
C GLY A 236 -8.09 -6.19 -9.82
N GLY A 237 -9.36 -6.18 -10.22
CA GLY A 237 -10.46 -6.87 -9.53
C GLY A 237 -10.90 -6.24 -8.20
N GLY A 238 -10.39 -5.06 -7.85
CA GLY A 238 -10.85 -4.28 -6.70
C GLY A 238 -11.99 -3.33 -7.09
N GLU A 239 -12.72 -2.82 -6.10
CA GLU A 239 -13.88 -1.92 -6.32
C GLU A 239 -13.51 -0.65 -7.12
N GLY A 240 -12.27 -0.18 -7.00
CA GLY A 240 -11.75 1.02 -7.69
C GLY A 240 -11.09 0.80 -9.05
N THR A 241 -10.90 -0.45 -9.53
CA THR A 241 -9.97 -0.70 -10.65
C THR A 241 -10.55 -0.56 -12.05
N GLY A 242 -11.88 -0.38 -12.17
CA GLY A 242 -12.57 -0.34 -13.45
C GLY A 242 -12.71 -1.72 -14.11
N LEU A 243 -13.66 -1.84 -15.05
CA LEU A 243 -13.96 -3.09 -15.75
C LEU A 243 -12.82 -3.56 -16.65
N GLU A 244 -11.97 -2.63 -17.10
CA GLU A 244 -10.77 -2.94 -17.89
C GLU A 244 -9.71 -3.72 -17.10
N TRP A 245 -9.80 -3.73 -15.77
CA TRP A 245 -8.93 -4.47 -14.86
C TRP A 245 -9.66 -5.56 -14.09
N ASP A 246 -10.90 -5.87 -14.45
CA ASP A 246 -11.65 -6.95 -13.81
C ASP A 246 -11.32 -8.30 -14.45
N ILE A 247 -10.71 -9.19 -13.66
CA ILE A 247 -10.31 -10.55 -14.04
C ILE A 247 -11.50 -11.48 -14.34
N TYR A 248 -12.69 -11.15 -13.83
CA TYR A 248 -13.92 -11.92 -14.11
C TYR A 248 -14.57 -11.48 -15.43
N THR A 249 -14.26 -10.26 -15.85
CA THR A 249 -14.80 -9.63 -17.06
C THR A 249 -13.88 -9.85 -18.26
N LEU A 250 -12.57 -9.64 -18.09
CA LEU A 250 -11.58 -9.74 -19.16
C LEU A 250 -10.62 -10.92 -18.98
N PRO A 251 -10.19 -11.57 -20.07
CA PRO A 251 -9.23 -12.66 -20.02
C PRO A 251 -7.79 -12.13 -19.84
N LEU A 252 -7.54 -11.35 -18.78
CA LEU A 252 -6.28 -10.63 -18.55
C LEU A 252 -5.06 -11.56 -18.57
N GLU A 253 -5.17 -12.77 -17.98
CA GLU A 253 -4.07 -13.75 -18.01
C GLU A 253 -3.65 -14.07 -19.45
N LYS A 254 -4.64 -14.35 -20.30
CA LYS A 254 -4.42 -14.67 -21.71
C LYS A 254 -3.76 -13.49 -22.43
N LEU A 255 -4.29 -12.28 -22.20
CA LEU A 255 -3.76 -11.06 -22.81
C LEU A 255 -2.29 -10.82 -22.43
N TYR A 256 -1.92 -10.98 -21.16
CA TYR A 256 -0.52 -10.88 -20.74
C TYR A 256 0.38 -11.90 -21.45
N ARG A 257 -0.05 -13.17 -21.51
CA ARG A 257 0.73 -14.24 -22.14
C ARG A 257 0.92 -14.02 -23.65
N GLU A 258 -0.14 -13.63 -24.35
CA GLU A 258 -0.11 -13.36 -25.79
C GLU A 258 0.79 -12.17 -26.12
N ASN A 259 0.93 -11.22 -25.20
CA ASN A 259 1.81 -10.06 -25.33
C ASN A 259 3.20 -10.28 -24.68
N GLY A 260 3.58 -11.53 -24.37
CA GLY A 260 4.96 -11.89 -24.03
C GLY A 260 5.35 -11.75 -22.56
N TRP A 261 4.40 -11.59 -21.64
CA TRP A 261 4.70 -11.58 -20.20
C TRP A 261 5.26 -12.93 -19.72
N PRO A 262 6.28 -12.96 -18.83
CA PRO A 262 7.01 -11.81 -18.27
C PRO A 262 8.30 -11.43 -19.01
N HIS A 263 8.79 -12.24 -19.95
CA HIS A 263 10.17 -12.13 -20.44
C HIS A 263 10.36 -11.27 -21.69
N SER A 264 9.33 -11.12 -22.52
CA SER A 264 9.35 -10.36 -23.76
C SER A 264 8.10 -9.49 -23.87
N PHE A 265 7.70 -8.91 -22.73
CA PHE A 265 6.44 -8.21 -22.62
C PHE A 265 6.41 -6.95 -23.48
N ASP A 266 5.45 -6.90 -24.40
CA ASP A 266 5.09 -5.71 -25.15
C ASP A 266 3.88 -5.06 -24.48
N GLY A 267 4.17 -4.10 -23.60
CA GLY A 267 3.15 -3.39 -22.85
C GLY A 267 2.23 -2.54 -23.73
N ASP A 268 2.70 -2.05 -24.88
CA ASP A 268 1.88 -1.21 -25.75
C ASP A 268 0.88 -2.07 -26.54
N SER A 269 1.32 -3.24 -27.02
CA SER A 269 0.44 -4.24 -27.63
C SER A 269 -0.56 -4.82 -26.61
N PHE A 270 -0.14 -5.02 -25.36
CA PHE A 270 -1.03 -5.43 -24.26
C PHE A 270 -2.15 -4.42 -24.01
N GLU A 271 -1.82 -3.14 -23.83
CA GLU A 271 -2.83 -2.08 -23.60
C GLU A 271 -3.83 -2.00 -24.76
N VAL A 272 -3.37 -2.14 -26.01
CA VAL A 272 -4.25 -2.21 -27.18
C VAL A 272 -5.17 -3.43 -27.10
N ALA A 273 -4.63 -4.62 -26.84
CA ALA A 273 -5.40 -5.85 -26.75
C ALA A 273 -6.42 -5.81 -25.60
N GLN A 274 -6.08 -5.18 -24.48
CA GLN A 274 -6.96 -4.98 -23.33
C GLN A 274 -8.15 -4.08 -23.69
N MET A 275 -7.92 -2.91 -24.30
CA MET A 275 -9.03 -2.01 -24.68
C MET A 275 -9.96 -2.63 -25.72
N ARG A 276 -9.38 -3.40 -26.65
CA ARG A 276 -10.14 -4.18 -27.65
C ARG A 276 -11.00 -5.25 -26.99
N SER A 277 -10.41 -6.04 -26.09
CA SER A 277 -11.15 -7.06 -25.32
C SER A 277 -12.25 -6.45 -24.44
N TYR A 278 -12.00 -5.27 -23.84
CA TYR A 278 -12.99 -4.51 -23.09
C TYR A 278 -14.20 -4.14 -23.95
N CYS A 279 -13.95 -3.59 -25.13
CA CYS A 279 -15.04 -3.22 -26.04
C CYS A 279 -15.83 -4.43 -26.53
N VAL A 280 -15.15 -5.53 -26.89
CA VAL A 280 -15.82 -6.78 -27.28
C VAL A 280 -16.71 -7.29 -26.13
N HIS A 281 -16.20 -7.32 -24.90
CA HIS A 281 -16.99 -7.73 -23.74
C HIS A 281 -18.27 -6.89 -23.60
N ARG A 282 -18.16 -5.56 -23.67
CA ARG A 282 -19.32 -4.67 -23.54
C ARG A 282 -20.37 -4.89 -24.62
N ILE A 283 -19.96 -5.17 -25.85
CA ILE A 283 -20.88 -5.46 -26.95
C ILE A 283 -21.63 -6.76 -26.67
N MET A 284 -20.93 -7.80 -26.22
CA MET A 284 -21.53 -9.10 -25.92
C MET A 284 -22.50 -9.05 -24.72
N ASP A 285 -22.23 -8.19 -23.73
CA ASP A 285 -23.12 -7.98 -22.58
C ASP A 285 -24.38 -7.16 -22.96
N ASP A 286 -24.22 -6.14 -23.82
CA ASP A 286 -25.31 -5.25 -24.23
C ASP A 286 -26.28 -5.89 -25.24
N GLU A 287 -25.82 -6.75 -26.15
CA GLU A 287 -26.63 -7.22 -27.28
C GLU A 287 -27.43 -8.52 -27.04
N ASP A 288 -27.25 -9.21 -25.90
CA ASP A 288 -27.97 -10.47 -25.54
C ASP A 288 -27.97 -11.53 -26.69
N GLU A 289 -27.04 -11.40 -27.65
CA GLU A 289 -26.95 -12.17 -28.91
C GLU A 289 -25.48 -12.39 -29.36
N ASN A 290 -25.26 -13.50 -30.08
CA ASN A 290 -23.95 -13.85 -30.67
C ASN A 290 -23.66 -12.99 -31.91
N VAL A 291 -23.06 -11.82 -31.71
CA VAL A 291 -22.46 -11.06 -32.81
C VAL A 291 -21.12 -11.69 -33.19
N GLU A 292 -20.95 -12.05 -34.47
CA GLU A 292 -19.73 -12.68 -34.98
C GLU A 292 -19.25 -12.04 -36.30
N GLY A 293 -17.98 -12.25 -36.64
CA GLY A 293 -17.43 -11.88 -37.95
C GLY A 293 -17.29 -10.37 -38.18
N GLU A 294 -17.62 -9.92 -39.39
CA GLU A 294 -17.46 -8.51 -39.82
C GLU A 294 -18.32 -7.53 -38.99
N ASP A 295 -19.48 -7.98 -38.50
CA ASP A 295 -20.36 -7.16 -37.66
C ASP A 295 -19.70 -6.88 -36.30
N LEU A 296 -19.03 -7.88 -35.71
CA LEU A 296 -18.32 -7.71 -34.43
C LEU A 296 -17.15 -6.72 -34.57
N ALA A 297 -16.34 -6.83 -35.64
CA ALA A 297 -15.22 -5.93 -35.87
C ALA A 297 -15.67 -4.46 -36.04
N LEU A 298 -16.79 -4.23 -36.74
CA LEU A 298 -17.36 -2.90 -36.90
C LEU A 298 -17.91 -2.34 -35.58
N LEU A 299 -18.58 -3.17 -34.77
CA LEU A 299 -19.07 -2.77 -33.45
C LEU A 299 -17.92 -2.48 -32.49
N GLU A 300 -16.88 -3.30 -32.50
CA GLU A 300 -15.66 -3.09 -31.72
C GLU A 300 -15.04 -1.73 -32.05
N LEU A 301 -14.82 -1.42 -33.33
CA LEU A 301 -14.28 -0.14 -33.77
C LEU A 301 -15.15 1.05 -33.30
N LYS A 302 -16.48 0.93 -33.41
CA LYS A 302 -17.41 1.96 -32.92
C LYS A 302 -17.31 2.15 -31.40
N CYS A 303 -17.19 1.07 -30.64
CA CYS A 303 -16.97 1.13 -29.20
C CYS A 303 -15.66 1.86 -28.89
N LEU A 304 -14.55 1.48 -29.53
CA LEU A 304 -13.24 2.11 -29.32
C LEU A 304 -13.25 3.61 -29.65
N GLN A 305 -13.91 4.00 -30.75
CA GLN A 305 -14.06 5.41 -31.14
C GLN A 305 -14.90 6.20 -30.12
N ARG A 306 -15.93 5.58 -29.54
CA ARG A 306 -16.75 6.17 -28.48
C ARG A 306 -15.93 6.38 -27.20
N GLU A 307 -15.22 5.36 -26.74
CA GLU A 307 -14.37 5.45 -25.54
C GLU A 307 -13.23 6.47 -25.72
N LEU A 308 -12.62 6.54 -26.91
CA LEU A 308 -11.67 7.59 -27.25
C LEU A 308 -12.29 9.00 -27.14
N GLY A 309 -13.55 9.15 -27.55
CA GLY A 309 -14.31 10.39 -27.40
C GLY A 309 -14.48 10.79 -25.93
N TYR A 310 -14.85 9.84 -25.06
CA TYR A 310 -14.96 10.08 -23.62
C TYR A 310 -13.62 10.47 -22.99
N ALA A 311 -12.54 9.75 -23.32
CA ALA A 311 -11.21 10.07 -22.82
C ALA A 311 -10.74 11.48 -23.25
N ARG A 312 -11.03 11.90 -24.49
CA ARG A 312 -10.72 13.27 -24.96
C ARG A 312 -11.52 14.34 -24.23
N ASN A 313 -12.82 14.10 -24.03
CA ASN A 313 -13.67 15.04 -23.30
C ASN A 313 -13.19 15.25 -21.85
N GLU A 314 -12.73 14.19 -21.19
CA GLU A 314 -12.13 14.28 -19.86
C GLU A 314 -10.86 15.14 -19.85
N VAL A 315 -9.96 14.94 -20.82
CA VAL A 315 -8.75 15.77 -20.98
C VAL A 315 -9.11 17.25 -21.16
N ASP A 316 -10.09 17.55 -22.01
CA ASP A 316 -10.54 18.93 -22.24
C ASP A 316 -11.20 19.54 -20.99
N TYR A 317 -11.98 18.74 -20.26
CA TYR A 317 -12.55 19.13 -18.97
C TYR A 317 -11.46 19.47 -17.94
N LEU A 318 -10.47 18.60 -17.76
CA LEU A 318 -9.37 18.81 -16.82
C LEU A 318 -8.53 20.04 -17.20
N LYS A 319 -8.25 20.23 -18.50
CA LYS A 319 -7.57 21.45 -19.00
C LYS A 319 -8.34 22.72 -18.67
N THR A 320 -9.67 22.67 -18.74
CA THR A 320 -10.53 23.80 -18.37
C THR A 320 -10.47 24.07 -16.87
N GLN A 321 -10.57 23.02 -16.02
CA GLN A 321 -10.47 23.16 -14.57
C GLN A 321 -9.12 23.77 -14.15
N ILE A 322 -8.02 23.30 -14.74
CA ILE A 322 -6.66 23.81 -14.48
C ILE A 322 -6.52 25.30 -14.77
N GLN A 323 -7.25 25.83 -15.77
CA GLN A 323 -7.20 27.27 -16.10
C GLN A 323 -7.95 28.14 -15.10
N THR A 324 -8.93 27.56 -14.40
CA THR A 324 -9.80 28.25 -13.45
C THR A 324 -9.43 28.01 -12.00
N GLU A 325 -8.58 27.02 -11.72
CA GLU A 325 -8.15 26.67 -10.37
C GLU A 325 -7.05 27.61 -9.88
N ASP A 326 -7.28 28.20 -8.71
CA ASP A 326 -6.37 29.15 -8.07
C ASP A 326 -5.61 28.51 -6.89
N ALA A 327 -6.13 27.41 -6.32
CA ALA A 327 -5.49 26.67 -5.25
C ALA A 327 -4.33 25.81 -5.80
N LEU A 328 -3.12 26.04 -5.30
CA LEU A 328 -1.91 25.37 -5.79
C LEU A 328 -1.95 23.84 -5.60
N GLU A 329 -2.51 23.39 -4.48
CA GLU A 329 -2.64 21.97 -4.14
C GLU A 329 -3.62 21.26 -5.09
N ASP A 330 -4.80 21.83 -5.29
CA ASP A 330 -5.79 21.31 -6.24
C ASP A 330 -5.24 21.33 -7.67
N LEU A 331 -4.46 22.35 -8.04
CA LEU A 331 -3.81 22.45 -9.33
C LEU A 331 -2.78 21.31 -9.57
N GLU A 332 -2.02 20.91 -8.55
CA GLU A 332 -1.12 19.75 -8.66
C GLU A 332 -1.88 18.45 -8.85
N VAL A 333 -2.97 18.25 -8.10
CA VAL A 333 -3.86 17.10 -8.24
C VAL A 333 -4.44 17.03 -9.65
N LEU A 334 -4.98 18.14 -10.16
CA LEU A 334 -5.55 18.21 -11.51
C LEU A 334 -4.52 17.91 -12.61
N LYS A 335 -3.26 18.36 -12.45
CA LYS A 335 -2.18 18.06 -13.40
C LYS A 335 -1.81 16.59 -13.43
N LYS A 336 -1.78 15.92 -12.27
CA LYS A 336 -1.55 14.47 -12.20
C LYS A 336 -2.67 13.71 -12.91
N ARG A 337 -3.93 14.04 -12.61
CA ARG A 337 -5.11 13.47 -13.31
C ARG A 337 -5.04 13.70 -14.82
N LEU A 338 -4.69 14.91 -15.25
CA LEU A 338 -4.55 15.22 -16.67
C LEU A 338 -3.51 14.33 -17.34
N SER A 339 -2.34 14.12 -16.72
CA SER A 339 -1.30 13.24 -17.24
C SER A 339 -1.82 11.81 -17.45
N VAL A 340 -2.57 11.28 -16.47
CA VAL A 340 -3.18 9.95 -16.56
C VAL A 340 -4.20 9.87 -17.69
N SER A 341 -5.11 10.84 -17.77
CA SER A 341 -6.13 10.90 -18.83
C SER A 341 -5.51 11.07 -20.23
N GLU A 342 -4.41 11.81 -20.38
CA GLU A 342 -3.70 11.94 -21.65
C GLU A 342 -3.05 10.63 -22.09
N GLN A 343 -2.49 9.84 -21.16
CA GLN A 343 -2.01 8.49 -21.48
C GLN A 343 -3.18 7.59 -21.93
N ARG A 344 -4.33 7.63 -21.25
CA ARG A 344 -5.52 6.87 -21.63
C ARG A 344 -5.98 7.21 -23.06
N VAL A 345 -5.97 8.49 -23.42
CA VAL A 345 -6.24 8.93 -24.81
C VAL A 345 -5.25 8.31 -25.79
N SER A 346 -3.96 8.27 -25.46
CA SER A 346 -2.93 7.67 -26.31
C SER A 346 -3.17 6.18 -26.55
N VAL A 347 -3.56 5.44 -25.50
CA VAL A 347 -3.90 4.01 -25.59
C VAL A 347 -5.09 3.79 -26.53
N TYR A 348 -6.20 4.49 -26.32
CA TYR A 348 -7.39 4.35 -27.17
C TYR A 348 -7.12 4.77 -28.63
N GLN A 349 -6.26 5.77 -28.87
CA GLN A 349 -5.85 6.12 -30.23
C GLN A 349 -5.11 4.98 -30.93
N ARG A 350 -4.20 4.30 -30.22
CA ARG A 350 -3.52 3.10 -30.76
C ARG A 350 -4.51 1.98 -31.04
N ALA A 351 -5.44 1.73 -30.12
CA ALA A 351 -6.45 0.68 -30.28
C ALA A 351 -7.38 0.93 -31.48
N VAL A 352 -7.86 2.16 -31.66
CA VAL A 352 -8.64 2.56 -32.85
C VAL A 352 -7.82 2.35 -34.12
N GLY A 353 -6.57 2.83 -34.15
CA GLY A 353 -5.70 2.66 -35.33
C GLY A 353 -5.43 1.20 -35.68
N ALA A 354 -5.27 0.32 -34.68
CA ALA A 354 -5.12 -1.12 -34.89
C ALA A 354 -6.40 -1.76 -35.46
N ALA A 355 -7.57 -1.42 -34.90
CA ALA A 355 -8.85 -1.94 -35.39
C ALA A 355 -9.18 -1.46 -36.82
N GLU A 356 -8.89 -0.19 -37.15
CA GLU A 356 -9.07 0.35 -38.52
C GLU A 356 -8.19 -0.37 -39.55
N ALA A 357 -6.95 -0.71 -39.16
CA ALA A 357 -6.01 -1.40 -40.04
C ALA A 357 -6.43 -2.85 -40.35
N GLU A 358 -7.18 -3.50 -39.47
CA GLU A 358 -7.71 -4.86 -39.68
C GLU A 358 -9.05 -4.88 -40.45
N ALA A 359 -9.80 -3.77 -40.41
CA ALA A 359 -11.06 -3.61 -41.13
C ALA A 359 -10.89 -3.19 -42.61
N THR A 360 -9.66 -2.90 -43.05
CA THR A 360 -9.32 -2.47 -44.42
C THR A 360 -8.65 -3.59 -45.19
#